data_AF-A0A7Y5EXG2-F1
#
_entry.id   AF-A0A7Y5EXG2-F1
#
_cell.length_a   1.000
_cell.length_b   1.000
_cell.length_c   1.000
_cell.angle_alpha   90.00
_cell.angle_beta   90.00
_cell.angle_gamma   90.00
#
_symmetry.space_group_name_H-M   'P 1'
#
loop_
_entity.id
_entity.type
_entity.pdbx_description
1 polymer ?
#
loop_
_entity_poly.entity_id
_entity_poly.type
_entity_poly.pdbx_seq_one_letter_code
_entity_poly.pdbx_strand_id
1 'polypeptide(L)'
;MNRIELQNSESLTRAKSSIFFTVISFNEDKIYFEVKKDLEKYFLESSYESTQMPKWILQKGEKGDVGNNTKILSFRRKINREELPYVKKKCLKICEKFIKKDNSLKIIPGYLSEQNTIIASSFDDLHRVYIFHGVYAEIVYVYEAGKFVYQTHSPQFFSTKESIYFFKNLRESIHDNK
;
A
#
# COMPACT_ATOMS: atom_id res chain seq x y z
N MET A 1 -12.16 51.71 -18.64
CA MET A 1 -13.00 50.49 -18.76
C MET A 1 -12.07 49.30 -18.52
N ASN A 2 -11.93 48.88 -17.26
CA ASN A 2 -10.97 47.83 -16.86
C ASN A 2 -11.55 46.45 -17.21
N ARG A 3 -10.99 45.80 -18.23
CA ARG A 3 -11.12 44.34 -18.38
C ARG A 3 -10.05 43.70 -17.50
N ILE A 4 -10.47 43.18 -16.35
CA ILE A 4 -9.65 42.27 -15.57
C ILE A 4 -9.67 40.94 -16.33
N GLU A 5 -8.60 40.65 -17.05
CA GLU A 5 -8.32 39.28 -17.51
C GLU A 5 -7.97 38.45 -16.29
N LEU A 6 -8.91 37.61 -15.85
CA LEU A 6 -8.62 36.53 -14.91
C LEU A 6 -7.72 35.52 -15.63
N GLN A 7 -6.40 35.66 -15.48
CA GLN A 7 -5.46 34.60 -15.82
C GLN A 7 -5.69 33.45 -14.85
N ASN A 8 -6.38 32.40 -15.29
CA ASN A 8 -6.30 31.08 -14.68
C ASN A 8 -4.88 30.55 -14.92
N SER A 9 -3.93 30.89 -14.04
CA SER A 9 -2.60 30.28 -14.05
C SER A 9 -2.67 28.92 -13.34
N GLU A 10 -2.78 27.83 -14.10
CA GLU A 10 -2.61 26.49 -13.55
C GLU A 10 -1.15 26.30 -13.11
N SER A 11 -0.95 25.88 -11.85
CA SER A 11 0.39 25.63 -11.29
C SER A 11 0.45 24.24 -10.68
N LEU A 12 1.52 23.49 -10.99
CA LEU A 12 1.74 22.18 -10.41
C LEU A 12 2.15 22.31 -8.93
N THR A 13 1.35 21.74 -8.05
CA THR A 13 1.68 21.63 -6.62
C THR A 13 2.07 20.21 -6.27
N ARG A 14 3.08 20.05 -5.40
CA ARG A 14 3.47 18.72 -4.91
C ARG A 14 2.35 18.11 -4.07
N ALA A 15 2.05 16.84 -4.31
CA ALA A 15 1.11 16.11 -3.47
C ALA A 15 1.64 15.97 -2.03
N LYS A 16 0.74 16.02 -1.04
CA LYS A 16 1.11 15.78 0.37
C LYS A 16 1.66 14.36 0.54
N SER A 17 2.70 14.24 1.35
CA SER A 17 3.26 12.95 1.78
C SER A 17 2.18 12.08 2.44
N SER A 18 2.20 10.79 2.18
CA SER A 18 1.18 9.82 2.61
C SER A 18 1.79 8.75 3.53
N ILE A 19 0.99 8.13 4.39
CA ILE A 19 1.47 7.04 5.26
C ILE A 19 1.87 5.86 4.38
N PHE A 20 3.04 5.28 4.66
CA PHE A 20 3.50 4.07 3.99
C PHE A 20 3.00 2.81 4.69
N PHE A 21 2.56 1.80 3.94
CA PHE A 21 2.33 0.47 4.48
C PHE A 21 2.70 -0.65 3.50
N THR A 22 2.83 -1.86 4.03
CA THR A 22 2.95 -3.10 3.26
C THR A 22 2.00 -4.17 3.80
N VAL A 23 1.27 -4.84 2.92
CA VAL A 23 0.61 -6.11 3.21
C VAL A 23 1.59 -7.23 2.87
N ILE A 24 1.82 -8.14 3.81
CA ILE A 24 2.82 -9.22 3.70
C ILE A 24 2.10 -10.54 3.89
N SER A 25 2.05 -11.37 2.84
CA SER A 25 1.60 -12.77 2.92
C SER A 25 2.82 -13.68 3.00
N PHE A 26 2.81 -14.66 3.90
CA PHE A 26 3.93 -15.56 4.18
C PHE A 26 3.45 -16.87 4.83
N ASN A 27 4.30 -17.89 4.85
CA ASN A 27 4.07 -19.15 5.58
C ASN A 27 4.98 -19.26 6.79
N GLU A 28 6.26 -18.87 6.65
CA GLU A 28 7.28 -19.11 7.65
C GLU A 28 7.51 -17.88 8.54
N ASP A 29 7.21 -17.99 9.84
CA ASP A 29 7.36 -16.86 10.80
C ASP A 29 8.78 -16.31 10.84
N LYS A 30 9.79 -17.19 10.75
CA LYS A 30 11.20 -16.77 10.68
C LYS A 30 11.46 -15.87 9.46
N ILE A 31 10.84 -16.17 8.32
CA ILE A 31 10.97 -15.37 7.11
C ILE A 31 10.26 -14.03 7.28
N TYR A 32 9.10 -13.99 7.94
CA TYR A 32 8.45 -12.73 8.27
C TYR A 32 9.36 -11.78 9.06
N PHE A 33 10.05 -12.27 10.10
CA PHE A 33 10.97 -11.43 10.88
C PHE A 33 12.19 -10.97 10.06
N GLU A 34 12.75 -11.83 9.21
CA GLU A 34 13.86 -11.45 8.30
C GLU A 34 13.40 -10.40 7.27
N VAL A 35 12.20 -10.54 6.71
CA VAL A 35 11.56 -9.59 5.78
C VAL A 35 11.27 -8.26 6.46
N LYS A 36 10.71 -8.27 7.68
CA LYS A 36 10.45 -7.06 8.46
C LYS A 36 11.75 -6.28 8.67
N LYS A 37 12.83 -6.95 9.07
CA LYS A 37 14.14 -6.32 9.25
C LYS A 37 14.67 -5.68 7.96
N ASP A 38 14.53 -6.36 6.83
CA ASP A 38 14.92 -5.80 5.53
C ASP A 38 14.05 -4.59 5.14
N LEU A 39 12.74 -4.65 5.35
CA LEU A 39 11.83 -3.52 5.09
C LEU A 39 12.18 -2.32 5.97
N GLU A 40 12.44 -2.52 7.26
CA GLU A 40 12.80 -1.45 8.19
C GLU A 40 14.16 -0.82 7.87
N LYS A 41 15.10 -1.61 7.33
CA LYS A 41 16.36 -1.08 6.81
C LYS A 41 16.14 -0.14 5.61
N TYR A 42 15.19 -0.45 4.73
CA TYR A 42 14.92 0.38 3.55
C TYR A 42 13.97 1.55 3.82
N PHE A 43 13.05 1.40 4.77
CA PHE A 43 11.90 2.28 4.93
C PHE A 43 11.73 2.88 6.33
N LEU A 44 12.74 2.73 7.19
CA LEU A 44 12.73 3.09 8.63
C LEU A 44 11.83 2.16 9.46
N GLU A 45 11.85 2.37 10.77
CA GLU A 45 11.11 1.56 11.75
C GLU A 45 9.60 1.50 11.44
N SER A 46 9.02 0.30 11.63
CA SER A 46 7.57 0.14 11.60
C SER A 46 6.92 0.86 12.80
N SER A 47 5.84 1.60 12.53
CA SER A 47 5.07 2.32 13.57
C SER A 47 3.87 1.51 14.05
N TYR A 48 3.28 0.71 13.16
CA TYR A 48 2.16 -0.18 13.47
C TYR A 48 2.39 -1.52 12.79
N GLU A 49 2.07 -2.57 13.51
CA GLU A 49 2.00 -3.94 13.02
C GLU A 49 0.63 -4.49 13.37
N SER A 50 -0.03 -5.11 12.41
CA SER A 50 -1.29 -5.78 12.67
C SER A 50 -1.09 -7.07 13.46
N THR A 51 -2.13 -7.51 14.15
CA THR A 51 -2.29 -8.93 14.46
C THR A 51 -2.43 -9.76 13.18
N GLN A 52 -2.63 -11.06 13.31
CA GLN A 52 -2.92 -11.93 12.18
C GLN A 52 -4.13 -11.42 11.38
N MET A 53 -3.95 -11.29 10.07
CA MET A 53 -4.98 -10.86 9.14
C MET A 53 -5.56 -12.04 8.35
N PRO A 54 -6.75 -11.87 7.75
CA PRO A 54 -7.27 -12.80 6.77
C PRO A 54 -6.25 -13.07 5.64
N LYS A 55 -6.25 -14.30 5.14
CA LYS A 55 -5.34 -14.75 4.08
C LYS A 55 -5.48 -13.86 2.83
N TRP A 56 -4.36 -13.46 2.25
CA TRP A 56 -4.35 -12.83 0.92
C TRP A 56 -5.02 -13.73 -0.12
N ILE A 57 -5.66 -13.13 -1.11
CA ILE A 57 -6.25 -13.86 -2.24
C ILE A 57 -5.64 -13.30 -3.51
N LEU A 58 -5.15 -14.20 -4.37
CA LEU A 58 -4.54 -13.80 -5.63
C LEU A 58 -5.52 -13.00 -6.46
N GLN A 59 -5.02 -11.90 -7.01
CA GLN A 59 -5.77 -11.12 -7.97
C GLN A 59 -5.61 -11.68 -9.38
N LYS A 60 -6.45 -11.21 -10.30
CA LYS A 60 -6.34 -11.53 -11.73
C LYS A 60 -4.93 -11.24 -12.24
N GLY A 61 -4.34 -12.23 -12.92
CA GLY A 61 -2.98 -12.17 -13.46
C GLY A 61 -1.87 -12.56 -12.49
N GLU A 62 -2.11 -12.55 -11.18
CA GLU A 62 -1.14 -13.03 -10.20
C GLU A 62 -1.02 -14.55 -10.27
N LYS A 63 0.20 -15.07 -10.09
CA LYS A 63 0.52 -16.50 -10.06
C LYS A 63 1.33 -16.84 -8.80
N GLY A 64 1.49 -18.14 -8.56
CA GLY A 64 2.28 -18.69 -7.45
C GLY A 64 1.46 -18.93 -6.20
N ASP A 65 2.14 -19.38 -5.14
CA ASP A 65 1.50 -19.74 -3.88
C ASP A 65 1.13 -18.51 -3.06
N VAL A 66 0.21 -18.70 -2.11
CA VAL A 66 -0.17 -17.68 -1.14
C VAL A 66 0.03 -18.20 0.26
N GLY A 67 0.74 -17.41 1.06
CA GLY A 67 1.03 -17.74 2.44
C GLY A 67 -0.24 -17.86 3.27
N ASN A 68 -0.25 -18.77 4.22
CA ASN A 68 -1.34 -18.98 5.17
C ASN A 68 -1.44 -17.83 6.18
N ASN A 69 -0.35 -17.08 6.34
CA ASN A 69 -0.32 -15.92 7.19
C ASN A 69 -0.32 -14.62 6.40
N THR A 70 -0.94 -13.58 6.98
CA THR A 70 -0.92 -12.23 6.42
C THR A 70 -0.81 -11.22 7.55
N LYS A 71 0.06 -10.22 7.38
CA LYS A 71 0.22 -9.08 8.29
C LYS A 71 0.32 -7.78 7.52
N ILE A 72 -0.07 -6.68 8.15
CA ILE A 72 0.13 -5.32 7.65
C ILE A 72 1.18 -4.63 8.52
N LEU A 73 2.16 -3.99 7.87
CA LEU A 73 3.11 -3.09 8.52
C LEU A 73 2.89 -1.68 8.01
N SER A 74 2.80 -0.70 8.91
CA SER A 74 2.94 0.72 8.59
C SER A 74 4.27 1.23 9.10
N PHE A 75 4.83 2.26 8.46
CA PHE A 75 6.15 2.79 8.77
C PHE A 75 6.10 4.23 9.27
N ARG A 76 7.04 4.60 10.14
CA ARG A 76 7.18 6.00 10.60
C ARG A 76 7.50 6.96 9.45
N ARG A 77 8.18 6.46 8.42
CA ARG A 77 8.49 7.22 7.21
C ARG A 77 7.22 7.43 6.38
N LYS A 78 6.88 8.69 6.09
CA LYS A 78 5.91 9.02 5.04
C LYS A 78 6.55 8.88 3.66
N ILE A 79 5.76 8.54 2.64
CA ILE A 79 6.23 8.50 1.24
C ILE A 79 5.63 9.64 0.45
N ASN A 80 6.38 10.15 -0.52
CA ASN A 80 5.81 10.88 -1.64
C ASN A 80 5.22 9.88 -2.63
N ARG A 81 4.09 10.23 -3.26
CA ARG A 81 3.29 9.29 -4.06
C ARG A 81 4.08 8.79 -5.28
N GLU A 82 4.96 9.62 -5.82
CA GLU A 82 5.90 9.31 -6.89
C GLU A 82 6.94 8.22 -6.53
N GLU A 83 7.14 7.92 -5.24
CA GLU A 83 8.07 6.88 -4.79
C GLU A 83 7.49 5.46 -4.90
N LEU A 84 6.18 5.33 -5.07
CA LEU A 84 5.49 4.02 -5.03
C LEU A 84 6.07 2.98 -6.02
N PRO A 85 6.45 3.34 -7.27
CA PRO A 85 7.12 2.41 -8.19
C PRO A 85 8.47 1.90 -7.66
N TYR A 86 9.27 2.80 -7.09
CA TYR A 86 10.56 2.43 -6.50
C TYR A 86 10.37 1.51 -5.30
N VAL A 87 9.39 1.80 -4.45
CA VAL A 87 9.02 0.96 -3.30
C VAL A 87 8.60 -0.44 -3.77
N LYS A 88 7.74 -0.55 -4.79
CA LYS A 88 7.35 -1.84 -5.38
C LYS A 88 8.56 -2.65 -5.85
N LYS A 89 9.50 -2.01 -6.55
CA LYS A 89 10.75 -2.66 -6.98
C LYS A 89 11.59 -3.17 -5.81
N LYS A 90 11.63 -2.44 -4.69
CA LYS A 90 12.33 -2.90 -3.47
C LYS A 90 11.62 -4.08 -2.83
N CYS A 91 10.30 -4.06 -2.71
CA CYS A 91 9.52 -5.17 -2.21
C CYS A 91 9.74 -6.45 -3.04
N LEU A 92 9.75 -6.35 -4.37
CA LEU A 92 10.05 -7.49 -5.25
C LEU A 92 11.45 -8.07 -5.01
N LYS A 93 12.48 -7.23 -4.89
CA LYS A 93 13.85 -7.68 -4.57
C LYS A 93 13.94 -8.39 -3.22
N ILE A 94 13.16 -7.95 -2.23
CA ILE A 94 13.08 -8.64 -0.94
C ILE A 94 12.42 -10.01 -1.12
N CYS A 95 11.29 -10.09 -1.83
CA CYS A 95 10.65 -11.37 -2.16
C CYS A 95 11.62 -12.33 -2.86
N GLU A 96 12.35 -11.86 -3.88
CA GLU A 96 13.34 -12.66 -4.64
C GLU A 96 14.43 -13.26 -3.74
N LYS A 97 14.90 -12.52 -2.72
CA LYS A 97 15.90 -12.98 -1.75
C LYS A 97 15.41 -14.19 -0.94
N PHE A 98 14.11 -14.30 -0.68
CA PHE A 98 13.53 -15.31 0.19
C PHE A 98 12.72 -16.39 -0.53
N ILE A 99 12.52 -16.28 -1.85
CA ILE A 99 11.64 -17.17 -2.63
C ILE A 99 11.96 -18.66 -2.50
N LYS A 100 13.24 -19.02 -2.29
CA LYS A 100 13.66 -20.43 -2.09
C LYS A 100 13.30 -20.98 -0.72
N LYS A 101 13.10 -20.11 0.27
CA LYS A 101 12.73 -20.47 1.65
C LYS A 101 11.23 -20.39 1.88
N ASP A 102 10.58 -19.40 1.25
CA ASP A 102 9.13 -19.22 1.25
C ASP A 102 8.69 -18.70 -0.11
N ASN A 103 8.21 -19.60 -0.96
CA ASN A 103 7.74 -19.29 -2.31
C ASN A 103 6.37 -18.59 -2.32
N SER A 104 5.71 -18.52 -1.16
CA SER A 104 4.41 -17.90 -0.96
C SER A 104 4.52 -16.43 -0.54
N LEU A 105 5.75 -15.98 -0.24
CA LEU A 105 6.05 -14.63 0.21
C LEU A 105 5.62 -13.58 -0.82
N LYS A 106 4.67 -12.73 -0.44
CA LYS A 106 4.23 -11.58 -1.23
C LYS A 106 4.26 -10.33 -0.36
N ILE A 107 4.84 -9.26 -0.91
CA ILE A 107 4.87 -7.94 -0.28
C ILE A 107 4.15 -6.97 -1.22
N ILE A 108 2.97 -6.50 -0.81
CA ILE A 108 2.17 -5.51 -1.54
C ILE A 108 2.34 -4.16 -0.83
N PRO A 109 3.15 -3.24 -1.38
CA PRO A 109 3.26 -1.90 -0.82
C PRO A 109 2.09 -1.03 -1.24
N GLY A 110 1.75 -0.08 -0.37
CA GLY A 110 0.73 0.93 -0.61
C GLY A 110 0.95 2.17 0.24
N TYR A 111 0.09 3.15 0.03
CA TYR A 111 0.03 4.33 0.89
C TYR A 111 -1.39 4.72 1.25
N LEU A 112 -1.54 5.32 2.42
CA LEU A 112 -2.77 5.93 2.90
C LEU A 112 -2.62 7.45 2.86
N SER A 113 -3.44 8.09 2.03
CA SER A 113 -3.54 9.55 1.92
C SER A 113 -4.74 10.09 2.70
N GLU A 114 -4.92 11.41 2.68
CA GLU A 114 -6.11 12.04 3.25
C GLU A 114 -7.40 11.57 2.55
N GLN A 115 -7.35 11.24 1.25
CA GLN A 115 -8.53 10.95 0.44
C GLN A 115 -8.74 9.46 0.14
N ASN A 116 -7.67 8.66 0.11
CA ASN A 116 -7.74 7.28 -0.38
C ASN A 116 -6.60 6.41 0.14
N THR A 117 -6.79 5.09 0.01
CA THR A 117 -5.75 4.08 0.19
C THR A 117 -5.42 3.48 -1.17
N ILE A 118 -4.14 3.44 -1.51
CA ILE A 118 -3.64 2.97 -2.81
C ILE A 118 -2.62 1.86 -2.59
N ILE A 119 -2.63 0.83 -3.43
CA ILE A 119 -1.60 -0.21 -3.49
C ILE A 119 -0.90 -0.24 -4.85
N ALA A 120 0.28 -0.85 -4.89
CA ALA A 120 1.05 -1.06 -6.11
C ALA A 120 0.94 -2.49 -6.65
N SER A 121 0.56 -2.60 -7.91
CA SER A 121 0.56 -3.84 -8.69
C SER A 121 1.65 -3.84 -9.76
N SER A 122 2.12 -5.04 -10.13
CA SER A 122 2.99 -5.25 -11.31
C SER A 122 2.19 -5.75 -12.53
N PHE A 123 0.87 -5.80 -12.41
CA PHE A 123 -0.03 -6.34 -13.43
C PHE A 123 -1.04 -5.27 -13.81
N ASP A 124 -1.23 -5.11 -15.11
CA ASP A 124 -2.28 -4.26 -15.68
C ASP A 124 -3.67 -4.84 -15.41
N ASP A 125 -4.65 -3.97 -15.21
CA ASP A 125 -6.08 -4.32 -15.21
C ASP A 125 -6.92 -3.05 -15.46
N LEU A 126 -8.18 -3.23 -15.83
CA LEU A 126 -9.08 -2.14 -16.29
C LEU A 126 -9.21 -0.96 -15.31
N HIS A 127 -9.03 -1.19 -14.00
CA HIS A 127 -9.18 -0.20 -12.94
C HIS A 127 -7.85 0.31 -12.39
N ARG A 128 -6.72 -0.17 -12.93
CA ARG A 128 -5.39 0.19 -12.45
C ARG A 128 -4.76 1.25 -13.36
N VAL A 129 -4.15 2.25 -12.74
CA VAL A 129 -3.51 3.35 -13.48
C VAL A 129 -2.02 3.08 -13.57
N TYR A 130 -1.47 3.04 -14.79
CA TYR A 130 -0.02 2.95 -14.98
C TYR A 130 0.66 4.19 -14.37
N ILE A 131 1.61 3.97 -13.46
CA ILE A 131 2.29 5.07 -12.77
C ILE A 131 3.76 5.21 -13.19
N PHE A 132 4.51 4.10 -13.33
CA PHE A 132 5.88 4.09 -13.86
C PHE A 132 6.48 2.68 -13.88
N HIS A 133 7.43 2.38 -14.77
CA HIS A 133 8.31 1.19 -14.72
C HIS A 133 7.57 -0.15 -14.55
N GLY A 134 6.46 -0.33 -15.27
CA GLY A 134 5.63 -1.55 -15.16
C GLY A 134 4.86 -1.67 -13.85
N VAL A 135 4.76 -0.58 -13.08
CA VAL A 135 3.98 -0.50 -11.84
C VAL A 135 2.71 0.28 -12.09
N TYR A 136 1.62 -0.27 -11.54
CA TYR A 136 0.28 0.29 -11.61
C TYR A 136 -0.23 0.60 -10.20
N ALA A 137 -0.93 1.72 -10.06
CA ALA A 137 -1.62 2.11 -8.83
C ALA A 137 -3.07 1.62 -8.87
N GLU A 138 -3.55 1.14 -7.72
CA GLU A 138 -4.92 0.70 -7.52
C GLU A 138 -5.49 1.34 -6.26
N ILE A 139 -6.62 2.04 -6.39
CA ILE A 139 -7.35 2.57 -5.24
C ILE A 139 -8.13 1.43 -4.61
N VAL A 140 -7.83 1.11 -3.35
CA VAL A 140 -8.53 0.05 -2.58
C VAL A 140 -9.63 0.59 -1.67
N TYR A 141 -9.47 1.84 -1.24
CA TYR A 141 -10.51 2.57 -0.53
C TYR A 141 -10.53 4.04 -0.96
N VAL A 142 -11.73 4.63 -1.00
CA VAL A 142 -11.94 6.07 -0.97
C VAL A 142 -12.46 6.44 0.42
N TYR A 143 -11.98 7.55 0.98
CA TYR A 143 -12.47 8.05 2.27
C TYR A 143 -13.57 9.09 2.05
N GLU A 144 -14.80 8.72 2.37
CA GLU A 144 -15.99 9.55 2.14
C GLU A 144 -16.92 9.49 3.35
N ALA A 145 -17.47 10.65 3.73
CA ALA A 145 -18.41 10.78 4.85
C ALA A 145 -17.94 10.06 6.14
N GLY A 146 -16.64 10.16 6.44
CA GLY A 146 -16.04 9.58 7.64
C GLY A 146 -15.72 8.08 7.56
N LYS A 147 -15.88 7.44 6.40
CA LYS A 147 -15.78 5.98 6.23
C LYS A 147 -14.85 5.60 5.08
N PHE A 148 -14.23 4.41 5.20
CA PHE A 148 -13.53 3.77 4.09
C PHE A 148 -14.53 3.05 3.18
N VAL A 149 -14.68 3.55 1.97
CA VAL A 149 -15.53 2.99 0.91
C VAL A 149 -14.66 2.08 0.04
N TYR A 150 -14.85 0.77 0.19
CA TYR A 150 -14.21 -0.27 -0.62
C TYR A 150 -14.57 -0.14 -2.10
N GLN A 151 -13.60 -0.36 -2.99
CA GLN A 151 -13.82 -0.26 -4.43
C GLN A 151 -14.08 -1.65 -5.05
N THR A 152 -15.06 -1.74 -5.96
CA THR A 152 -15.59 -3.00 -6.50
C THR A 152 -14.54 -3.95 -7.06
N HIS A 153 -13.48 -3.42 -7.69
CA HIS A 153 -12.43 -4.22 -8.34
C HIS A 153 -11.19 -4.46 -7.47
N SER A 154 -11.23 -4.01 -6.21
CA SER A 154 -10.11 -4.17 -5.29
C SER A 154 -9.91 -5.62 -4.84
N PRO A 155 -8.75 -5.94 -4.25
CA PRO A 155 -8.52 -7.26 -3.68
C PRO A 155 -9.49 -7.51 -2.53
N GLN A 156 -10.12 -8.69 -2.48
CA GLN A 156 -11.07 -9.09 -1.44
C GLN A 156 -10.50 -8.97 -0.01
N PHE A 157 -9.17 -9.07 0.15
CA PHE A 157 -8.49 -8.78 1.42
C PHE A 157 -8.95 -7.45 2.02
N PHE A 158 -9.11 -6.41 1.21
CA PHE A 158 -9.52 -5.07 1.64
C PHE A 158 -11.04 -4.97 1.92
N SER A 159 -11.87 -5.96 1.57
CA SER A 159 -13.27 -5.94 2.01
C SER A 159 -13.48 -6.52 3.41
N THR A 160 -12.43 -7.06 4.04
CA THR A 160 -12.52 -7.71 5.35
C THR A 160 -12.68 -6.68 6.48
N LYS A 161 -13.36 -7.07 7.56
CA LYS A 161 -13.60 -6.18 8.71
C LYS A 161 -12.30 -5.81 9.41
N GLU A 162 -11.36 -6.74 9.46
CA GLU A 162 -10.03 -6.64 10.05
C GLU A 162 -9.17 -5.61 9.30
N SER A 163 -9.15 -5.69 7.96
CA SER A 163 -8.45 -4.71 7.12
C SER A 163 -9.06 -3.32 7.32
N ILE A 164 -10.39 -3.18 7.21
CA ILE A 164 -11.08 -1.89 7.40
C ILE A 164 -10.78 -1.29 8.77
N TYR A 165 -10.82 -2.11 9.83
CA TYR A 165 -10.51 -1.69 11.19
C TYR A 165 -9.07 -1.20 11.33
N PHE A 166 -8.10 -1.93 10.76
CA PHE A 166 -6.70 -1.54 10.77
C PHE A 166 -6.48 -0.19 10.08
N PHE A 167 -7.01 0.00 8.87
CA PHE A 167 -6.84 1.27 8.14
C PHE A 167 -7.58 2.44 8.79
N LYS A 168 -8.70 2.18 9.49
CA LYS A 168 -9.37 3.19 10.32
C LYS A 168 -8.45 3.67 11.44
N ASN A 169 -7.92 2.75 12.25
CA ASN A 169 -7.03 3.11 13.37
C ASN A 169 -5.73 3.78 12.86
N LEU A 170 -5.20 3.30 11.74
CA LEU A 170 -4.01 3.90 11.12
C LEU A 170 -4.26 5.33 10.64
N ARG A 171 -5.49 5.65 10.23
CA ARG A 171 -5.87 7.03 9.88
C ARG A 171 -5.99 7.90 11.12
N GLU A 172 -6.63 7.41 12.17
CA GLU A 172 -6.86 8.17 13.41
C GLU A 172 -5.52 8.57 14.06
N SER A 173 -4.51 7.70 14.03
CA SER A 173 -3.17 8.03 14.52
C SER A 173 -2.44 9.16 13.77
N ILE A 174 -2.90 9.55 12.58
CA ILE A 174 -2.43 10.74 11.86
C ILE A 174 -2.92 12.03 12.53
N HIS A 175 -4.13 12.00 13.08
CA HIS A 175 -4.80 13.17 13.62
C HIS A 175 -4.39 13.46 15.07
N ASP A 176 -4.09 12.41 15.85
CA ASP A 176 -3.67 12.54 17.26
C ASP A 176 -2.25 13.08 17.45
N ASN A 177 -1.43 13.10 16.39
CA ASN A 177 -0.05 13.60 16.40
C ASN A 177 0.09 15.03 15.81
N LYS A 178 -1.00 15.82 15.81
CA LYS A 178 -1.01 17.22 15.38
C LYS A 178 -1.24 18.18 16.55
#